data_AF-A0A940P522-F1
#
_entry.id   AF-A0A940P522-F1
#
_cell.length_a   1.000
_cell.length_b   1.000
_cell.length_c   1.000
_cell.angle_alpha   90.00
_cell.angle_beta   90.00
_cell.angle_gamma   90.00
#
_symmetry.space_group_name_H-M   'P 1'
#
loop_
_entity.id
_entity.type
_entity.pdbx_description
1 polymer ?
#
loop_
_entity_poly.entity_id
_entity_poly.type
_entity_poly.pdbx_seq_one_letter_code
_entity_poly.pdbx_strand_id
1 'polypeptide(L)'
;MKWIDGTDIDLKQFSGEALCEKLALDMYKGDRDAWECPEFLQLAMALLNFDAEISMEGFVAPHSGNLTAGDYAQIIAAFRAIGDEQDAEILEKALQFDARYTKMIAEAKEGSERINLSDTLFEIMMDLEQELYPSTDLDIWSMLYSYLDAQIKAL
;
A
#
# COMPACT_ATOMS: atom_id res chain seq x y z
N MET A 1 5.72 15.70 18.43
CA MET A 1 6.40 14.82 17.45
C MET A 1 6.53 15.57 16.13
N LYS A 2 7.29 15.03 15.18
CA LYS A 2 7.39 15.61 13.84
C LYS A 2 6.19 15.22 12.97
N TRP A 3 5.57 16.21 12.35
CA TRP A 3 4.60 16.03 11.27
C TRP A 3 5.33 15.77 9.95
N ILE A 4 4.58 15.46 8.89
CA ILE A 4 5.12 15.10 7.57
C ILE A 4 5.96 16.21 6.93
N ASP A 5 5.69 17.48 7.27
CA ASP A 5 6.41 18.66 6.79
C ASP A 5 7.54 19.09 7.73
N GLY A 6 7.89 18.27 8.73
CA GLY A 6 8.93 18.55 9.73
C GLY A 6 8.50 19.52 10.83
N THR A 7 7.27 20.05 10.79
CA THR A 7 6.73 20.88 11.88
C THR A 7 6.42 20.05 13.11
N ASP A 8 6.36 20.70 14.27
CA ASP A 8 5.96 20.01 15.50
C ASP A 8 4.44 19.90 15.57
N ILE A 9 3.97 18.69 15.92
CA ILE A 9 2.56 18.40 16.13
C ILE A 9 2.34 17.66 17.44
N ASP A 10 1.26 18.03 18.14
CA ASP A 10 0.71 17.25 19.24
C ASP A 10 -0.30 16.25 18.68
N LEU A 11 0.03 14.96 18.68
CA LEU A 11 -0.89 13.94 18.16
C LEU A 11 -1.98 13.54 19.16
N LYS A 12 -1.83 13.86 20.45
CA LYS A 12 -2.81 13.48 21.49
C LYS A 12 -4.14 14.24 21.38
N GLN A 13 -4.19 15.26 20.52
CA GLN A 13 -5.41 16.01 20.24
C GLN A 13 -6.33 15.32 19.20
N PHE A 14 -5.85 14.29 18.50
CA PHE A 14 -6.61 13.60 17.45
C PHE A 14 -7.14 12.25 17.93
N SER A 15 -8.28 11.84 17.40
CA SER A 15 -8.63 10.41 17.28
C SER A 15 -7.89 9.79 16.08
N GLY A 16 -7.88 8.47 15.98
CA GLY A 16 -7.35 7.75 14.84
C GLY A 16 -8.01 8.18 13.53
N GLU A 17 -9.33 8.33 13.51
CA GLU A 17 -10.09 8.86 12.37
C GLU A 17 -9.65 10.28 11.99
N ALA A 18 -9.64 11.23 12.95
CA ALA A 18 -9.27 12.62 12.66
C ALA A 18 -7.81 12.76 12.22
N LEU A 19 -6.92 11.89 12.73
CA LEU A 19 -5.53 11.83 12.29
C LEU A 19 -5.44 11.27 10.86
N CYS A 20 -6.22 10.25 10.54
CA CYS A 20 -6.28 9.67 9.20
C CYS A 20 -6.76 10.70 8.16
N GLU A 21 -7.83 11.44 8.46
CA GLU A 21 -8.31 12.54 7.61
C GLU A 21 -7.22 13.60 7.39
N LYS A 22 -6.53 13.98 8.46
CA LYS A 22 -5.44 14.95 8.38
C LYS A 22 -4.29 14.44 7.51
N LEU A 23 -3.91 13.17 7.64
CA LEU A 23 -2.88 12.54 6.80
C LEU A 23 -3.30 12.56 5.33
N ALA A 24 -4.52 12.13 5.02
CA ALA A 24 -5.03 12.09 3.64
C ALA A 24 -5.01 13.47 2.96
N LEU A 25 -5.29 14.54 3.72
CA LEU A 25 -5.23 15.92 3.21
C LEU A 25 -3.81 16.46 3.04
N ASP A 26 -2.90 16.08 3.92
CA ASP A 26 -1.57 16.69 3.99
C ASP A 26 -0.53 15.92 3.16
N MET A 27 -0.67 14.60 3.00
CA MET A 27 0.33 13.76 2.33
C MET A 27 0.65 14.22 0.89
N TYR A 28 -0.31 14.77 0.16
CA TYR A 28 -0.09 15.25 -1.21
C TYR A 28 0.41 16.70 -1.31
N LYS A 29 0.68 17.38 -0.19
CA LYS A 29 1.12 18.80 -0.18
C LYS A 29 2.64 18.98 -0.30
N GLY A 30 3.42 17.91 -0.21
CA GLY A 30 4.89 17.99 -0.17
C GLY A 30 5.57 16.80 -0.84
N ASP A 31 6.89 16.80 -0.81
CA ASP A 31 7.72 15.71 -1.32
C ASP A 31 7.75 14.55 -0.33
N ARG A 32 7.37 13.35 -0.78
CA ARG A 32 7.33 12.13 0.05
C ARG A 32 8.72 11.75 0.55
N ASP A 33 9.77 12.05 -0.22
CA ASP A 33 11.16 11.74 0.14
C ASP A 33 11.67 12.64 1.29
N ALA A 34 10.95 13.71 1.62
CA ALA A 34 11.30 14.66 2.68
C ALA A 34 10.56 14.42 4.01
N TRP A 35 9.73 13.37 4.12
CA TRP A 35 8.95 13.12 5.32
C TRP A 35 9.83 12.66 6.49
N GLU A 36 9.81 13.41 7.59
CA GLU A 36 10.55 13.10 8.83
C GLU A 36 9.65 12.53 9.94
N CYS A 37 8.48 12.01 9.58
CA CYS A 37 7.45 11.61 10.54
C CYS A 37 7.70 10.19 11.11
N PRO A 38 7.13 9.88 12.30
CA PRO A 38 7.19 8.54 12.89
C PRO A 38 6.69 7.41 11.97
N GLU A 39 7.26 6.22 12.13
CA GLU A 39 6.98 5.03 11.31
C GLU A 39 5.47 4.72 11.19
N PHE A 40 4.72 4.80 12.29
CA PHE A 40 3.29 4.48 12.22
C PHE A 40 2.47 5.44 11.35
N LEU A 41 2.92 6.70 11.21
CA LEU A 41 2.32 7.64 10.25
C LEU A 41 2.70 7.29 8.82
N GLN A 42 3.94 6.83 8.60
CA GLN A 42 4.38 6.36 7.28
C GLN A 42 3.56 5.14 6.82
N LEU A 43 3.31 4.18 7.72
CA LEU A 43 2.47 3.01 7.44
C LEU A 43 1.02 3.42 7.11
N ALA A 44 0.43 4.32 7.88
CA ALA A 44 -0.91 4.84 7.59
C ALA A 44 -0.98 5.55 6.23
N MET A 45 0.04 6.34 5.89
CA MET A 45 0.12 6.98 4.56
C MET A 45 0.35 5.98 3.43
N ALA A 46 1.07 4.88 3.67
CA ALA A 46 1.24 3.82 2.68
C ALA A 46 -0.11 3.17 2.34
N LEU A 47 -0.96 2.89 3.34
CA LEU A 47 -2.32 2.39 3.12
C LEU A 47 -3.20 3.41 2.37
N LEU A 48 -3.16 4.68 2.78
CA LEU A 48 -3.92 5.74 2.11
C LEU A 48 -3.51 5.92 0.64
N ASN A 49 -2.21 5.84 0.35
CA ASN A 49 -1.72 5.92 -1.02
C ASN A 49 -2.15 4.68 -1.81
N PHE A 50 -2.06 3.49 -1.22
CA PHE A 50 -2.50 2.26 -1.88
C PHE A 50 -3.98 2.26 -2.20
N ASP A 51 -4.85 2.67 -1.26
CA ASP A 51 -6.29 2.80 -1.46
C ASP A 51 -6.64 3.77 -2.60
N ALA A 52 -5.93 4.91 -2.66
CA ALA A 52 -6.10 5.87 -3.74
C ALA A 52 -5.68 5.29 -5.11
N GLU A 53 -4.52 4.64 -5.18
CA GLU A 53 -4.01 4.04 -6.41
C GLU A 53 -4.92 2.91 -6.91
N ILE A 54 -5.31 1.96 -6.05
CA ILE A 54 -6.16 0.83 -6.45
C ILE A 54 -7.56 1.30 -6.87
N SER A 55 -8.08 2.37 -6.25
CA SER A 55 -9.37 2.94 -6.63
C SER A 55 -9.34 3.68 -7.97
N MET A 56 -8.18 4.23 -8.35
CA MET A 56 -8.03 5.04 -9.57
C MET A 56 -7.57 4.21 -10.77
N GLU A 57 -6.55 3.38 -10.57
CA GLU A 57 -5.82 2.68 -11.64
C GLU A 57 -6.04 1.16 -11.59
N GLY A 58 -6.75 0.66 -10.58
CA GLY A 58 -6.86 -0.78 -10.30
C GLY A 58 -5.59 -1.35 -9.67
N PHE A 59 -5.57 -2.66 -9.48
CA PHE A 59 -4.42 -3.33 -8.89
C PHE A 59 -3.23 -3.40 -9.85
N VAL A 60 -2.25 -2.51 -9.63
CA VAL A 60 -1.07 -2.42 -10.51
C VAL A 60 0.13 -3.13 -9.91
N ALA A 61 0.66 -4.13 -10.61
CA ALA A 61 1.86 -4.85 -10.18
C ALA A 61 3.10 -3.92 -10.09
N PRO A 62 4.05 -4.16 -9.16
CA PRO A 62 5.15 -3.25 -8.89
C PRO A 62 6.01 -2.87 -10.10
N HIS A 63 6.26 -3.79 -11.03
CA HIS A 63 7.10 -3.51 -12.21
C HIS A 63 6.31 -2.91 -13.39
N SER A 64 4.97 -2.92 -13.34
CA SER A 64 4.11 -2.33 -14.37
C SER A 64 3.41 -1.04 -13.93
N GLY A 65 3.51 -0.67 -12.65
CA GLY A 65 2.81 0.45 -12.05
C GLY A 65 3.69 1.55 -11.50
N ASN A 66 3.05 2.47 -10.77
CA ASN A 66 3.71 3.61 -10.13
C ASN A 66 4.39 3.23 -8.80
N LEU A 67 4.15 2.03 -8.28
CA LEU A 67 4.64 1.57 -6.99
C LEU A 67 5.91 0.73 -7.15
N THR A 68 6.97 1.08 -6.44
CA THR A 68 8.20 0.28 -6.41
C THR A 68 8.06 -0.96 -5.53
N ALA A 69 9.02 -1.90 -5.64
CA ALA A 69 9.11 -3.00 -4.68
C ALA A 69 9.27 -2.53 -3.22
N GLY A 70 9.88 -1.36 -3.01
CA GLY A 70 9.99 -0.72 -1.69
C GLY A 70 8.64 -0.22 -1.18
N ASP A 71 7.82 0.37 -2.06
CA ASP A 71 6.46 0.79 -1.74
C ASP A 71 5.60 -0.41 -1.35
N TYR A 72 5.65 -1.49 -2.13
CA TYR A 72 4.93 -2.73 -1.82
C TYR A 72 5.33 -3.31 -0.47
N ALA A 73 6.62 -3.30 -0.12
CA ALA A 73 7.06 -3.75 1.21
C ALA A 73 6.48 -2.89 2.34
N GLN A 74 6.37 -1.56 2.15
CA GLN A 74 5.74 -0.67 3.11
C GLN A 74 4.22 -0.90 3.21
N ILE A 75 3.55 -1.11 2.08
CA ILE A 75 2.11 -1.39 2.03
C ILE A 75 1.81 -2.71 2.75
N ILE A 76 2.56 -3.79 2.46
CA ILE A 76 2.46 -5.08 3.15
C ILE A 76 2.65 -4.91 4.66
N ALA A 77 3.68 -4.16 5.08
CA ALA A 77 3.90 -3.88 6.49
C ALA A 77 2.74 -3.11 7.13
N ALA A 78 2.10 -2.22 6.38
CA ALA A 78 0.97 -1.44 6.87
C ALA A 78 -0.30 -2.27 7.04
N PHE A 79 -0.62 -3.17 6.09
CA PHE A 79 -1.72 -4.15 6.25
C PHE A 79 -1.51 -5.02 7.50
N ARG A 80 -0.29 -5.53 7.70
CA ARG A 80 0.05 -6.28 8.93
C ARG A 80 -0.11 -5.44 10.19
N ALA A 81 0.31 -4.17 10.16
CA ALA A 81 0.23 -3.28 11.31
C ALA A 81 -1.21 -3.01 11.75
N ILE A 82 -2.17 -2.96 10.82
CA ILE A 82 -3.60 -2.82 11.13
C ILE A 82 -4.28 -4.17 11.44
N GLY A 83 -3.55 -5.28 11.33
CA GLY A 83 -4.02 -6.64 11.65
C GLY A 83 -4.66 -7.39 10.48
N ASP A 84 -4.47 -6.92 9.25
CA ASP A 84 -4.95 -7.59 8.04
C ASP A 84 -3.83 -8.44 7.41
N GLU A 85 -3.68 -9.66 7.93
CA GLU A 85 -2.69 -10.61 7.40
C GLU A 85 -3.08 -11.17 6.03
N GLN A 86 -4.38 -11.23 5.72
CA GLN A 86 -4.84 -11.82 4.46
C GLN A 86 -4.40 -10.97 3.27
N ASP A 87 -4.68 -9.66 3.30
CA ASP A 87 -4.28 -8.76 2.23
C ASP A 87 -2.75 -8.62 2.16
N ALA A 88 -2.07 -8.64 3.31
CA ALA A 88 -0.62 -8.68 3.34
C ALA A 88 -0.05 -9.90 2.59
N GLU A 89 -0.63 -11.09 2.78
CA GLU A 89 -0.23 -12.31 2.06
C GLU A 89 -0.55 -12.26 0.56
N ILE A 90 -1.69 -11.67 0.17
CA ILE A 90 -2.07 -11.48 -1.24
C ILE A 90 -1.04 -10.58 -1.93
N LEU A 91 -0.68 -9.46 -1.31
CA LEU A 91 0.30 -8.52 -1.84
C LEU A 91 1.71 -9.14 -1.91
N GLU A 92 2.08 -10.00 -0.96
CA GLU A 92 3.33 -10.77 -1.05
C GLU A 92 3.35 -11.74 -2.23
N LYS A 93 2.23 -12.45 -2.47
CA LYS A 93 2.10 -13.32 -3.65
C LYS A 93 2.20 -12.52 -4.93
N ALA A 94 1.53 -11.37 -5.01
CA ALA A 94 1.60 -10.48 -6.16
C ALA A 94 3.05 -10.07 -6.44
N LEU A 95 3.78 -9.58 -5.42
CA LEU A 95 5.19 -9.21 -5.55
C LEU A 95 6.07 -10.38 -6.05
N GLN A 96 5.82 -11.60 -5.58
CA GLN A 96 6.55 -12.79 -6.02
C GLN A 96 6.24 -13.16 -7.47
N PHE A 97 4.97 -13.14 -7.86
CA PHE A 97 4.56 -13.42 -9.25
C PHE A 97 5.12 -12.38 -10.20
N ASP A 98 4.98 -11.10 -9.88
CA ASP A 98 5.50 -10.01 -10.69
C ASP A 98 7.00 -10.14 -10.94
N ALA A 99 7.80 -10.36 -9.89
CA ALA A 99 9.23 -10.58 -10.01
C ALA A 99 9.58 -11.81 -10.87
N ARG A 100 8.84 -12.91 -10.68
CA ARG A 100 9.05 -14.16 -11.43
C ARG A 100 8.73 -13.99 -12.92
N TYR A 101 7.56 -13.46 -13.25
CA TYR A 101 7.09 -13.32 -14.62
C TYR A 101 7.88 -12.23 -15.36
N THR A 102 8.24 -11.12 -14.71
CA THR A 102 9.14 -10.11 -15.28
C THR A 102 10.46 -10.73 -15.72
N LYS A 103 11.06 -11.60 -14.90
CA LYS A 103 12.26 -12.34 -15.27
C LYS A 103 12.03 -13.26 -16.48
N MET A 104 10.95 -14.04 -16.49
CA MET A 104 10.63 -14.94 -17.59
C MET A 104 10.39 -14.18 -18.91
N ILE A 105 9.70 -13.05 -18.86
CA ILE A 105 9.46 -12.17 -20.02
C ILE A 105 10.78 -11.60 -20.56
N ALA A 106 11.68 -11.18 -19.68
CA ALA A 106 12.99 -10.68 -20.09
C ALA A 106 13.86 -11.77 -20.76
N GLU A 107 13.75 -13.01 -20.29
CA GLU A 107 14.49 -14.17 -20.82
C GLU A 107 13.87 -14.80 -22.08
N ALA A 108 12.58 -14.51 -22.36
CA ALA A 108 11.85 -15.04 -23.51
C ALA A 108 12.45 -14.56 -24.85
N LYS A 109 12.64 -15.52 -25.76
CA LYS A 109 13.32 -15.29 -27.06
C LYS A 109 12.35 -14.88 -28.16
N GLU A 110 11.09 -15.29 -28.06
CA GLU A 110 10.07 -15.03 -29.05
C GLU A 110 9.05 -14.01 -28.54
N GLY A 111 8.57 -13.15 -29.44
CA GLY A 111 7.56 -12.13 -29.08
C GLY A 111 6.24 -12.74 -28.61
N SER A 112 5.81 -13.86 -29.20
CA SER A 112 4.61 -14.59 -28.80
C SER A 112 4.71 -15.18 -27.38
N GLU A 113 5.89 -15.67 -27.01
CA GLU A 113 6.14 -16.17 -25.64
C GLU A 113 6.04 -15.03 -24.62
N ARG A 114 6.60 -13.85 -24.93
CA ARG A 114 6.48 -12.66 -24.08
C ARG A 114 5.03 -12.25 -23.88
N ILE A 115 4.24 -12.20 -24.96
CA ILE A 115 2.81 -11.84 -24.89
C ILE A 115 2.07 -12.83 -23.99
N ASN A 116 2.23 -14.14 -24.21
CA ASN A 116 1.56 -15.15 -23.39
C ASN A 116 1.92 -15.06 -21.90
N LEU A 117 3.20 -14.78 -21.58
CA LEU A 117 3.65 -14.59 -20.20
C LEU A 117 3.06 -13.32 -19.57
N SER A 118 3.00 -12.23 -20.33
CA SER A 118 2.35 -10.99 -19.88
C SER A 118 0.85 -11.18 -19.64
N ASP A 119 0.15 -11.85 -20.54
CA ASP A 119 -1.28 -12.14 -20.40
C ASP A 119 -1.54 -13.03 -19.18
N THR A 120 -0.70 -14.05 -18.96
CA THR A 120 -0.78 -14.91 -17.78
C THR A 120 -0.55 -14.12 -16.48
N LEU A 121 0.43 -13.22 -16.46
CA LEU A 121 0.69 -12.37 -15.30
C LEU A 121 -0.51 -11.47 -15.02
N PHE A 122 -1.09 -10.87 -16.06
CA PHE A 122 -2.25 -10.01 -15.94
C PHE A 122 -3.46 -10.75 -15.36
N GLU A 123 -3.77 -11.96 -15.83
CA GLU A 123 -4.84 -12.79 -15.27
C GLU A 123 -4.60 -13.11 -13.78
N ILE A 124 -3.37 -13.47 -13.40
CA ILE A 124 -3.02 -13.73 -11.99
C ILE A 124 -3.24 -12.48 -11.13
N MET A 125 -2.84 -11.30 -11.62
CA MET A 125 -3.02 -10.06 -10.87
C MET A 125 -4.49 -9.70 -10.69
N MET A 126 -5.30 -9.87 -11.74
CA MET A 126 -6.74 -9.67 -11.66
C MET A 126 -7.40 -10.61 -10.64
N ASP A 127 -7.01 -11.88 -10.61
CA ASP A 127 -7.54 -12.84 -9.63
C ASP A 127 -7.18 -12.42 -8.20
N LEU A 128 -5.94 -11.99 -7.95
CA LEU A 128 -5.50 -11.51 -6.64
C LEU A 128 -6.22 -10.22 -6.23
N GLU A 129 -6.49 -9.29 -7.16
CA GLU A 129 -7.25 -8.07 -6.90
C GLU A 129 -8.67 -8.35 -6.40
N GLN A 130 -9.31 -9.40 -6.93
CA GLN A 130 -10.65 -9.81 -6.48
C GLN A 130 -10.64 -10.38 -5.06
N GLU A 131 -9.47 -10.73 -4.51
CA GLU A 131 -9.33 -11.21 -3.13
C GLU A 131 -9.00 -10.09 -2.13
N LEU A 132 -8.57 -8.91 -2.59
CA LEU A 132 -8.20 -7.76 -1.73
C LEU A 132 -9.42 -7.08 -1.12
N TYR A 133 -9.20 -6.33 -0.03
CA TYR A 133 -10.25 -5.65 0.74
C TYR A 133 -11.29 -4.86 -0.10
N PRO A 134 -10.94 -4.16 -1.21
CA PRO A 134 -11.95 -3.39 -1.96
C PRO A 134 -13.04 -4.28 -2.59
N SER A 135 -12.72 -5.56 -2.80
CA SER A 135 -13.61 -6.59 -3.36
C SER A 135 -14.33 -7.41 -2.28
N THR A 136 -14.16 -7.04 -1.00
CA THR A 136 -14.72 -7.76 0.16
C THR A 136 -15.55 -6.83 1.06
N ASP A 137 -16.17 -7.39 2.10
CA ASP A 137 -16.88 -6.62 3.14
C ASP A 137 -15.95 -6.15 4.28
N LEU A 138 -14.62 -6.26 4.12
CA LEU A 138 -13.66 -5.88 5.16
C LEU A 138 -13.58 -4.36 5.32
N ASP A 139 -13.84 -3.89 6.54
CA ASP A 139 -13.75 -2.46 6.88
C ASP A 139 -12.33 -2.06 7.28
N ILE A 140 -11.49 -1.82 6.26
CA ILE A 140 -10.09 -1.43 6.42
C ILE A 140 -9.94 -0.11 7.19
N TRP A 141 -10.92 0.78 7.08
CA TRP A 141 -10.89 2.11 7.70
C TRP A 141 -11.03 2.01 9.21
N SER A 142 -12.00 1.22 9.69
CA SER A 142 -12.14 0.96 11.13
C SER A 142 -10.88 0.31 11.72
N MET A 143 -10.21 -0.57 10.95
CA MET A 143 -8.95 -1.18 11.37
C MET A 143 -7.82 -0.14 11.46
N LEU A 144 -7.67 0.71 10.43
CA LEU A 144 -6.68 1.79 10.41
C LEU A 144 -6.90 2.81 11.54
N TYR A 145 -8.15 3.21 11.80
CA TYR A 145 -8.48 4.13 12.88
C TYR A 145 -8.14 3.54 14.24
N SER A 146 -8.50 2.28 14.46
CA SER A 146 -8.17 1.56 15.70
C SER A 146 -6.67 1.44 15.92
N TYR A 147 -5.91 1.16 14.86
CA TYR A 147 -4.45 1.15 14.89
C TYR A 147 -3.89 2.52 15.29
N LEU A 148 -4.35 3.61 14.65
CA LEU A 148 -3.89 4.96 14.96
C LEU A 148 -4.25 5.38 16.38
N ASP A 149 -5.44 5.06 16.89
CA ASP A 149 -5.83 5.30 18.28
C ASP A 149 -4.88 4.59 19.26
N ALA A 150 -4.53 3.34 18.97
CA ALA A 150 -3.60 2.57 19.79
C ALA A 150 -2.20 3.20 19.81
N GLN A 151 -1.70 3.66 18.65
CA GLN A 151 -0.42 4.35 18.55
C GLN A 151 -0.43 5.67 19.31
N ILE A 152 -1.48 6.50 19.15
CA ILE A 152 -1.64 7.78 19.86
C ILE A 152 -1.62 7.58 21.38
N LYS A 153 -2.31 6.54 21.86
CA LYS A 153 -2.37 6.21 23.29
C LYS A 153 -1.02 5.76 23.86
N ALA A 154 -0.14 5.21 23.02
CA ALA A 154 1.18 4.75 23.42
C ALA A 154 2.26 5.84 23.46
N LEU A 155 1.96 7.06 22.97
CA LEU A 155 2.84 8.24 23.00
C LEU A 155 3.00 8.87 24.39
#